data_AF-A0A9E3LIL3-F1
#
_entry.id   AF-A0A9E3LIL3-F1
#
_cell.length_a   1.000
_cell.length_b   1.000
_cell.length_c   1.000
_cell.angle_alpha   90.00
_cell.angle_beta   90.00
_cell.angle_gamma   90.00
#
_symmetry.space_group_name_H-M   'P 1'
#
loop_
_entity.id
_entity.type
_entity.pdbx_description
1 polymer ?
#
loop_
_entity_poly.entity_id
_entity_poly.type
_entity_poly.pdbx_seq_one_letter_code
_entity_poly.pdbx_strand_id
1 'polypeptide(L)'
;YVVFDSRAGNLVPADTNGATDVFVHDRSVASTIRVSVTTSGEEGDGDSSCPRISRDGQVVAFESLAGRFTGSAPDNPGVFVHDRNGT
;
A
#
# COMPACT_ATOMS: atom_id res chain seq x y z
N TYR A 1 -4.59 -11.51 9.04
CA TYR A 1 -3.96 -10.73 7.96
C TYR A 1 -2.45 -10.88 8.01
N VAL A 2 -1.81 -10.82 6.85
CA VAL A 2 -0.36 -10.66 6.68
C VAL A 2 -0.15 -9.38 5.87
N VAL A 3 0.77 -8.53 6.32
CA VAL A 3 1.18 -7.34 5.56
C VAL A 3 2.61 -7.54 5.08
N PHE A 4 2.88 -7.15 3.84
CA PHE A 4 4.18 -7.32 3.20
C PHE A 4 4.33 -6.34 2.05
N ASP A 5 5.57 -6.00 1.72
CA ASP A 5 5.92 -5.26 0.52
C ASP A 5 6.39 -6.19 -0.61
N SER A 6 6.13 -5.81 -1.87
CA SER A 6 6.56 -6.57 -3.04
C SER A 6 6.66 -5.70 -4.28
N ARG A 7 7.59 -6.04 -5.18
CA ARG A 7 7.73 -5.45 -6.52
C ARG A 7 7.02 -6.27 -7.61
N ALA A 8 6.25 -7.28 -7.22
CA ALA A 8 5.62 -8.20 -8.15
C ALA A 8 4.34 -7.57 -8.75
N GLY A 9 4.40 -7.18 -10.03
CA GLY A 9 3.28 -6.55 -10.76
C GLY A 9 2.10 -7.46 -11.10
N ASN A 10 1.89 -8.54 -10.35
CA ASN A 10 0.86 -9.55 -10.62
C ASN A 10 0.13 -10.04 -9.37
N LEU A 11 0.32 -9.39 -8.21
CA LEU A 11 -0.38 -9.75 -6.97
C LEU A 11 -1.82 -9.23 -6.93
N VAL A 12 -2.09 -8.14 -7.66
CA VAL A 12 -3.42 -7.58 -7.90
C VAL A 12 -3.54 -7.14 -9.36
N PRO A 13 -4.75 -7.04 -9.93
CA PRO A 13 -4.94 -6.43 -11.23
C PRO A 13 -4.48 -4.97 -11.24
N ALA A 14 -3.96 -4.49 -12.38
CA ALA A 14 -3.54 -3.10 -12.57
C ALA A 14 -2.43 -2.61 -11.61
N ASP A 15 -1.54 -3.51 -11.22
CA ASP A 15 -0.22 -3.17 -10.68
C ASP A 15 0.74 -2.96 -11.85
N THR A 16 1.10 -1.69 -12.10
CA THR A 16 1.74 -1.28 -13.36
C THR A 16 2.86 -0.26 -13.20
N ASN A 17 3.06 0.27 -11.99
CA ASN A 17 4.06 1.31 -11.73
C ASN A 17 5.51 0.79 -11.74
N GLY A 18 5.73 -0.52 -11.62
CA GLY A 18 7.06 -1.12 -11.53
C GLY A 18 7.83 -0.80 -10.24
N ALA A 19 7.13 -0.26 -9.24
CA ALA A 19 7.62 0.09 -7.91
C ALA A 19 7.30 -1.02 -6.89
N THR A 20 7.89 -0.90 -5.71
CA THR A 20 7.54 -1.75 -4.57
C THR A 20 6.26 -1.21 -3.94
N ASP A 21 5.26 -2.07 -3.80
CA ASP A 21 3.97 -1.75 -3.21
C ASP A 21 3.75 -2.51 -1.90
N VAL A 22 2.85 -1.97 -1.05
CA VAL A 22 2.44 -2.62 0.19
C VAL A 22 1.10 -3.31 -0.01
N PHE A 23 1.04 -4.56 0.40
CA PHE A 23 -0.13 -5.43 0.28
C PHE A 23 -0.58 -5.97 1.62
N VAL A 24 -1.88 -6.23 1.71
CA VAL A 24 -2.47 -7.03 2.79
C VAL A 24 -3.07 -8.29 2.18
N HIS A 25 -2.68 -9.44 2.74
CA HIS A 25 -3.28 -10.73 2.43
C HIS A 25 -4.18 -11.20 3.58
N ASP A 26 -5.44 -11.47 3.27
CA ASP A 26 -6.36 -12.17 4.14
C ASP A 26 -6.29 -13.67 3.87
N ARG A 27 -5.61 -14.37 4.80
CA ARG A 27 -5.45 -15.83 4.76
C ARG A 27 -6.75 -16.60 4.92
N SER A 28 -7.81 -15.98 5.46
CA SER A 28 -9.08 -16.68 5.69
C SER A 28 -9.88 -16.88 4.40
N VAL A 29 -9.77 -15.94 3.48
CA VAL A 29 -10.47 -15.94 2.18
C VAL A 29 -9.51 -15.96 0.98
N ALA A 30 -8.20 -16.09 1.24
CA ALA A 30 -7.14 -16.06 0.23
C ALA A 30 -7.19 -14.84 -0.70
N SER A 31 -7.49 -13.67 -0.14
CA SER A 31 -7.59 -12.41 -0.88
C SER A 31 -6.39 -11.49 -0.62
N THR A 32 -5.88 -10.86 -1.67
CA THR A 32 -4.80 -9.87 -1.60
C THR A 32 -5.30 -8.52 -2.10
N ILE A 33 -5.01 -7.46 -1.34
CA ILE A 33 -5.29 -6.07 -1.73
C ILE A 33 -4.01 -5.23 -1.63
N ARG A 34 -3.87 -4.24 -2.52
CA ARG A 34 -2.85 -3.20 -2.42
C ARG A 34 -3.36 -2.09 -1.50
N VAL A 35 -2.54 -1.66 -0.55
CA VAL A 35 -2.88 -0.58 0.40
C VAL A 35 -2.00 0.67 0.26
N SER A 36 -0.90 0.58 -0.49
CA SER A 36 -0.14 1.74 -1.00
C SER A 36 -0.90 2.41 -2.16
N VAL A 37 -2.07 2.95 -1.86
CA VAL A 37 -2.92 3.67 -2.81
C VAL A 37 -3.31 5.03 -2.28
N THR A 38 -3.66 5.94 -3.18
CA THR A 38 -4.26 7.23 -2.83
C THR A 38 -5.62 7.03 -2.15
N THR A 39 -6.18 8.10 -1.60
CA THR A 39 -7.56 8.11 -1.07
C THR A 39 -8.62 7.81 -2.14
N SER A 40 -8.31 8.02 -3.44
CA SER A 40 -9.17 7.64 -4.57
C SER A 40 -8.94 6.21 -5.08
N GLY A 41 -8.02 5.45 -4.47
CA GLY A 41 -7.69 4.08 -4.85
C GLY A 41 -6.68 3.97 -6.00
N GLU A 42 -6.03 5.06 -6.38
CA GLU A 42 -4.99 5.06 -7.41
C GLU A 42 -3.65 4.55 -6.86
N GLU A 43 -2.90 3.86 -7.70
CA GLU A 43 -1.56 3.37 -7.41
C GLU A 43 -0.59 4.54 -7.08
N GLY A 44 0.30 4.35 -6.09
CA GLY A 44 1.40 5.28 -5.84
C GLY A 44 2.40 5.32 -7.00
N ASP A 45 3.11 6.43 -7.18
CA ASP A 45 4.14 6.60 -8.22
C ASP A 45 5.58 6.43 -7.69
N GLY A 46 5.74 5.87 -6.49
CA GLY A 46 7.03 5.62 -5.86
C GLY A 46 6.99 4.43 -4.91
N ASP A 47 8.18 3.96 -4.53
CA ASP A 47 8.33 2.79 -3.66
C ASP A 47 7.68 3.01 -2.29
N SER A 48 7.05 1.95 -1.78
CA SER A 48 6.45 1.87 -0.45
C SER A 48 6.97 0.65 0.31
N SER A 49 7.35 0.83 1.59
CA SER A 49 8.09 -0.16 2.36
C SER A 49 7.79 -0.13 3.86
N CYS A 50 8.46 -1.01 4.61
CA CYS A 50 8.40 -1.09 6.08
C CYS A 50 6.97 -1.24 6.66
N PRO A 51 6.08 -2.06 6.07
CA PRO A 51 4.69 -2.01 6.46
C PRO A 51 4.43 -2.66 7.82
N ARG A 52 3.47 -2.10 8.57
CA ARG A 52 3.00 -2.59 9.87
C ARG A 52 1.49 -2.56 9.90
N ILE A 53 0.89 -3.60 10.47
CA ILE A 53 -0.57 -3.75 10.55
C ILE A 53 -1.04 -3.82 12.00
N SER A 54 -2.16 -3.17 12.29
CA SER A 54 -2.83 -3.24 13.60
C SER A 54 -3.30 -4.67 13.91
N ARG A 55 -3.52 -4.96 15.20
CA ARG A 55 -3.90 -6.30 15.68
C ARG A 55 -5.17 -6.83 15.03
N ASP A 56 -6.14 -5.95 14.78
CA ASP A 56 -7.42 -6.26 14.14
C ASP A 56 -7.36 -6.24 12.60
N GLY A 57 -6.22 -5.86 12.03
CA GLY A 57 -6.01 -5.79 10.59
C GLY A 57 -6.50 -4.52 9.90
N GLN A 58 -7.11 -3.58 10.61
CA GLN A 58 -7.82 -2.46 9.97
C GLN A 58 -6.92 -1.32 9.53
N VAL A 59 -5.82 -1.10 10.25
CA VAL A 59 -4.93 0.03 10.00
C VAL A 59 -3.57 -0.49 9.55
N VAL A 60 -3.08 0.01 8.43
CA VAL A 60 -1.73 -0.28 7.92
C VAL A 60 -0.93 1.01 7.88
N ALA A 61 0.22 1.03 8.55
CA ALA A 61 1.20 2.10 8.44
C ALA A 61 2.38 1.65 7.56
N PHE A 62 2.89 2.53 6.71
CA PHE A 62 4.01 2.24 5.81
C PHE A 62 4.77 3.52 5.45
N GLU A 63 6.02 3.35 5.02
CA GLU A 63 6.83 4.43 4.45
C GLU A 63 6.60 4.50 2.94
N SER A 64 6.58 5.70 2.35
CA SER A 64 6.48 5.83 0.90
C SER A 64 7.22 7.05 0.34
N LEU A 65 7.76 6.86 -0.86
CA LEU A 65 8.32 7.90 -1.73
C LEU A 65 7.32 8.41 -2.77
N ALA A 66 6.08 7.90 -2.78
CA ALA A 66 5.07 8.29 -3.75
C ALA A 66 4.63 9.75 -3.54
N GLY A 67 5.02 10.64 -4.45
CA GLY A 67 4.56 12.02 -4.47
C GLY A 67 3.05 12.14 -4.72
N ARG A 68 2.47 11.14 -5.39
CA ARG A 68 1.02 11.07 -5.62
C ARG A 68 0.21 10.98 -4.32
N PHE A 69 0.77 10.50 -3.21
CA PHE A 69 0.05 10.45 -1.92
C PHE A 69 -0.03 11.83 -1.24
N THR A 70 0.88 12.75 -1.55
CA THR A 70 0.94 14.08 -0.92
C THR A 70 0.50 15.20 -1.85
N GLY A 71 0.35 14.94 -3.15
CA GLY A 71 0.13 15.97 -4.16
C GLY A 71 1.34 16.87 -4.40
N SER A 72 2.54 16.43 -4.01
CA SER A 72 3.82 17.14 -4.15
C SER A 72 4.87 16.26 -4.83
N ALA A 73 5.97 16.85 -5.33
CA ALA A 73 7.08 16.09 -5.89
C ALA A 73 7.69 15.09 -4.86
N PRO A 74 8.22 13.93 -5.30
CA PRO A 74 8.55 12.74 -4.47
C PRO A 74 9.74 12.87 -3.51
N ASP A 75 10.20 14.08 -3.17
CA ASP A 75 11.54 14.29 -2.59
C ASP A 75 11.60 14.18 -1.05
N ASN A 76 10.60 13.59 -0.38
CA ASN A 76 10.72 13.27 1.05
C ASN A 76 9.89 12.02 1.45
N PRO A 77 10.51 10.95 1.99
CA PRO A 77 9.77 9.80 2.50
C PRO A 77 8.79 10.21 3.60
N GLY A 78 7.51 9.89 3.41
CA GLY A 78 6.46 10.09 4.40
C GLY A 78 6.05 8.78 5.06
N VAL A 79 5.56 8.87 6.29
CA VAL A 79 4.83 7.76 6.92
C VAL A 79 3.35 7.96 6.64
N PHE A 80 2.74 6.99 5.97
CA PHE A 80 1.34 7.00 5.58
C PHE A 80 0.56 5.94 6.34
N VAL A 81 -0.75 6.17 6.48
CA VAL A 81 -1.67 5.24 7.11
C VAL A 81 -2.85 4.99 6.17
N HIS A 82 -3.15 3.71 5.94
CA HIS A 82 -4.34 3.27 5.22
C HIS A 82 -5.32 2.64 6.23
N ASP A 83 -6.50 3.25 6.35
CA ASP A 83 -7.64 2.69 7.10
C ASP A 83 -8.53 1.90 6.15
N ARG A 84 -8.76 0.63 6.48
CA ARG A 84 -9.55 -0.31 5.68
C ARG A 84 -11.03 -0.29 6.05
N ASN A 85 -11.44 0.49 7.05
CA ASN A 85 -12.85 0.69 7.39
C ASN A 85 -13.47 1.78 6.51
N GLY A 86 -14.44 1.41 5.67
CA GLY A 86 -15.24 2.38 4.89
C GLY A 86 -14.94 2.42 3.38
N THR A 87 -14.48 1.32 2.80
CA THR A 87 -14.60 1.08 1.35
C THR A 87 -15.89 0.32 1.03
#